data_AF-A0AAV4U2A5-F1
#
_entry.id   AF-A0AAV4U2A5-F1
#
_cell.length_a   1.000
_cell.length_b   1.000
_cell.length_c   1.000
_cell.angle_alpha   90.00
_cell.angle_beta   90.00
_cell.angle_gamma   90.00
#
_symmetry.space_group_name_H-M   'P 1'
#
loop_
_entity.id
_entity.type
_entity.pdbx_description
1 polymer ?
#
loop_
_entity_poly.entity_id
_entity_poly.type
_entity_poly.pdbx_seq_one_letter_code
_entity_poly.pdbx_strand_id
1 'polypeptide(L)'
;MECVLFPPDTYGLKVTNCIVKDGLGWSEQPLINNDGCPIDPDVMGPFEYSKNLTLAQVTYPAHKFPFTASVYYKCNVKLCLKRAGACDDVVRAH
;
A
#
# COMPACT_ATOMS: atom_id res chain seq x y z
N MET A 1 7.00 1.58 -24.97
CA MET A 1 5.95 0.58 -24.68
C MET A 1 5.72 0.61 -23.19
N GLU A 2 4.72 1.38 -22.74
CA GLU A 2 4.38 1.47 -21.31
C GLU A 2 3.47 0.31 -20.95
N CYS A 3 3.78 -0.38 -19.85
CA CYS A 3 2.87 -1.36 -19.26
C CYS A 3 1.68 -0.61 -18.64
N VAL A 4 0.67 -0.30 -19.44
CA VAL A 4 -0.59 0.25 -18.93
C VAL A 4 -1.37 -0.92 -18.34
N LEU A 5 -1.23 -1.12 -17.02
CA LEU A 5 -1.76 -2.28 -16.29
C LEU A 5 -3.28 -2.48 -16.47
N PHE A 6 -4.01 -1.42 -16.77
CA PHE A 6 -5.45 -1.39 -17.02
C PHE A 6 -5.84 0.01 -17.55
N PRO A 7 -6.98 0.18 -18.26
CA PRO A 7 -7.43 1.50 -18.68
C PRO A 7 -7.59 2.41 -17.44
N PRO A 8 -6.83 3.51 -17.33
CA PRO A 8 -6.77 4.32 -16.12
C PRO A 8 -8.12 4.95 -15.77
N ASP A 9 -9.06 5.04 -16.72
CA ASP A 9 -10.40 5.58 -16.49
C ASP A 9 -11.40 4.54 -15.96
N THR A 10 -11.04 3.26 -15.97
CA THR A 10 -11.94 2.16 -15.60
C THR A 10 -11.66 1.65 -14.20
N TYR A 11 -10.38 1.47 -13.85
CA TYR A 11 -9.97 0.86 -12.58
C TYR A 11 -9.16 1.81 -11.73
N GLY A 12 -9.37 1.74 -10.41
CA GLY A 12 -8.47 2.26 -9.39
C GLY A 12 -7.79 1.13 -8.64
N LEU A 13 -6.81 1.47 -7.79
CA LEU A 13 -6.13 0.53 -6.92
C LEU A 13 -6.33 0.90 -5.46
N LYS A 14 -6.39 -0.13 -4.61
CA LYS A 14 -6.36 -0.04 -3.16
C LYS A 14 -5.23 -0.91 -2.64
N VAL A 15 -4.35 -0.34 -1.82
CA VAL A 15 -3.23 -1.05 -1.21
C VAL A 15 -3.65 -1.49 0.18
N THR A 16 -3.47 -2.77 0.50
CA THR A 16 -3.92 -3.37 1.75
C THR A 16 -2.91 -4.38 2.25
N ASN A 17 -2.95 -4.70 3.53
CA ASN A 17 -2.21 -5.79 4.15
C ASN A 17 -0.71 -5.75 3.82
N CYS A 18 -0.07 -4.60 4.10
CA CYS A 18 1.37 -4.45 3.94
C CYS A 18 2.11 -4.99 5.15
N ILE A 19 3.16 -5.76 4.89
CA ILE A 19 4.07 -6.29 5.89
C ILE A 19 5.52 -6.04 5.46
N VAL A 20 6.40 -5.83 6.44
CA VAL A 20 7.85 -5.79 6.25
C VAL A 20 8.50 -6.99 6.94
N LYS A 21 9.47 -7.60 6.26
CA LYS A 21 10.19 -8.80 6.72
C LYS A 21 11.69 -8.61 6.70
N ASP A 22 12.38 -9.35 7.56
CA ASP A 22 13.84 -9.38 7.66
C ASP A 22 14.54 -10.20 6.55
N GLY A 23 13.78 -10.99 5.78
CA GLY A 23 14.29 -11.90 4.74
C GLY A 23 14.82 -13.24 5.25
N LEU A 24 14.99 -13.41 6.56
CA LEU A 24 15.34 -14.67 7.21
C LEU A 24 14.09 -15.41 7.73
N GLY A 25 12.96 -14.73 7.80
CA GLY A 25 11.69 -15.25 8.29
C GLY A 25 11.57 -15.25 9.81
N TRP A 26 12.46 -14.55 10.53
CA TRP A 26 12.42 -14.50 11.99
C TRP A 26 11.55 -13.37 12.49
N SER A 27 11.55 -12.26 11.78
CA SER A 27 10.79 -11.06 12.14
C SER A 27 9.92 -10.58 10.99
N GLU A 28 8.67 -10.29 11.30
CA GLU A 28 7.76 -9.55 10.44
C GLU A 28 6.98 -8.52 11.25
N GLN A 29 6.73 -7.36 10.64
CA GLN A 29 5.94 -6.30 11.23
C GLN A 29 4.85 -5.89 10.24
N PRO A 30 3.57 -5.88 10.66
CA PRO A 30 2.50 -5.38 9.83
C PRO A 30 2.54 -3.85 9.82
N LEU A 31 2.36 -3.25 8.65
CA LEU A 31 2.45 -1.80 8.43
C LEU A 31 1.08 -1.21 8.08
N ILE A 32 0.35 -1.89 7.18
CA ILE A 32 -0.96 -1.47 6.70
C ILE A 32 -1.93 -2.62 6.90
N ASN A 33 -3.09 -2.35 7.47
CA ASN A 33 -4.10 -3.37 7.76
C ASN A 33 -4.89 -3.80 6.51
N ASN A 34 -5.87 -4.68 6.69
CA ASN A 34 -6.72 -5.21 5.61
C ASN A 34 -7.60 -4.16 4.93
N ASP A 35 -7.86 -3.04 5.60
CA ASP A 35 -8.67 -1.93 5.12
C ASP A 35 -7.84 -0.86 4.40
N GLY A 36 -6.51 -0.96 4.44
CA GLY A 36 -5.60 0.00 3.82
C GLY A 36 -5.15 1.13 4.74
N CYS A 37 -5.47 1.05 6.03
CA CYS A 37 -5.08 2.05 7.04
C CYS A 37 -3.74 1.70 7.68
N PRO A 38 -2.93 2.71 8.06
CA PRO A 38 -1.69 2.48 8.80
C PRO A 38 -1.98 1.89 10.17
N ILE A 39 -1.17 0.90 10.58
CA ILE A 39 -1.24 0.30 11.91
C ILE A 39 -0.53 1.18 12.93
N ASP A 40 0.63 1.70 12.54
CA ASP A 40 1.43 2.64 13.32
C ASP A 40 1.88 3.78 12.39
N PRO A 41 1.22 4.96 12.43
CA PRO A 41 1.53 6.09 11.57
C PRO A 41 2.95 6.64 11.72
N ASP A 42 3.62 6.41 12.87
CA ASP A 42 4.99 6.86 13.11
C ASP A 42 6.01 6.01 12.34
N VAL A 43 5.67 4.74 12.08
CA VAL A 43 6.49 3.82 11.27
C VAL A 43 6.18 3.96 9.78
N MET A 44 4.90 3.97 9.42
CA MET A 44 4.42 4.14 8.05
C MET A 44 3.08 4.87 8.06
N GLY A 45 3.07 6.06 7.47
CA GLY A 45 1.86 6.87 7.36
C GLY A 45 0.81 6.30 6.40
N PRO A 46 -0.32 7.01 6.24
CA PRO A 46 -1.34 6.67 5.25
C PRO A 46 -0.80 6.85 3.82
N PHE A 47 -1.39 6.13 2.87
CA PHE A 47 -1.10 6.34 1.45
C PHE A 47 -1.79 7.59 0.93
N GLU A 48 -1.04 8.43 0.22
CA GLU A 48 -1.53 9.48 -0.65
C GLU A 48 -1.86 8.88 -2.02
N TYR A 49 -3.14 8.95 -2.39
CA TYR A 49 -3.62 8.48 -3.69
C TYR A 49 -3.65 9.60 -4.71
N SER A 50 -3.26 9.29 -5.95
CA SER A 50 -3.46 10.22 -7.07
C SER A 50 -4.95 10.46 -7.32
N LYS A 51 -5.29 11.59 -7.97
CA LYS A 51 -6.70 11.92 -8.30
C LYS A 51 -7.41 10.83 -9.10
N ASN A 52 -6.67 10.11 -9.95
CA ASN A 52 -7.20 9.01 -10.74
C ASN A 52 -7.07 7.65 -10.03
N LEU A 53 -6.67 7.58 -8.76
CA LEU A 53 -6.56 6.35 -7.97
C LEU A 53 -5.71 5.25 -8.64
N THR A 54 -4.78 5.59 -9.53
CA THR A 54 -3.87 4.64 -10.20
C THR A 54 -2.48 4.62 -9.58
N LEU A 55 -2.23 5.48 -8.59
CA LEU A 55 -0.98 5.59 -7.88
C LEU A 55 -1.28 5.79 -6.40
N ALA A 56 -0.57 5.04 -5.56
CA ALA A 56 -0.56 5.18 -4.11
C ALA A 56 0.89 5.39 -3.68
N GLN A 57 1.16 6.45 -2.94
CA GLN A 57 2.49 6.81 -2.47
C GLN A 57 2.46 7.10 -0.98
N VAL A 58 3.56 6.78 -0.29
CA VAL A 58 3.75 7.12 1.11
C VAL A 58 5.24 7.31 1.33
N THR A 59 5.58 8.32 2.13
CA THR A 59 6.95 8.61 2.52
C THR A 59 7.08 8.38 4.01
N TYR A 60 8.11 7.65 4.42
CA TYR A 60 8.37 7.33 5.83
C TYR A 60 9.88 7.21 6.08
N PRO A 61 10.35 7.38 7.33
CA PRO A 61 11.76 7.20 7.67
C PRO A 61 12.20 5.74 7.45
N ALA A 62 13.38 5.57 6.87
CA ALA A 62 13.96 4.24 6.70
C ALA A 62 14.21 3.58 8.06
N HIS A 63 13.78 2.32 8.20
CA HIS A 63 13.95 1.50 9.41
C HIS A 63 14.58 0.15 9.06
N LYS A 64 15.12 -0.54 10.08
CA LYS A 64 15.76 -1.85 9.94
C LYS A 64 15.46 -2.77 11.11
N PHE A 65 15.54 -4.07 10.89
CA PHE A 65 15.57 -5.05 11.97
C PHE A 65 16.94 -5.06 12.68
N PRO A 66 17.02 -5.49 13.95
CA PRO A 66 18.29 -5.50 14.69
C PRO A 66 19.37 -6.36 14.03
N PHE A 67 19.01 -7.52 13.46
CA PHE A 67 19.95 -8.57 13.04
C PHE A 67 20.18 -8.67 11.53
N THR A 68 19.40 -7.98 10.71
CA THR A 68 19.54 -8.01 9.25
C THR A 68 19.75 -6.62 8.68
N ALA A 69 20.55 -6.52 7.62
CA ALA A 69 20.74 -5.27 6.87
C ALA A 69 19.69 -5.10 5.75
N SER A 70 18.90 -6.15 5.48
CA SER A 70 17.92 -6.18 4.41
C SER A 70 16.50 -6.17 4.97
N VAL A 71 15.63 -5.40 4.31
CA VAL A 71 14.20 -5.32 4.60
C VAL A 71 13.40 -5.57 3.33
N TYR A 72 12.33 -6.34 3.44
CA TYR A 72 11.49 -6.73 2.32
C TYR A 72 10.05 -6.31 2.58
N TYR A 73 9.53 -5.43 1.74
CA TYR A 73 8.15 -4.97 1.81
C TYR A 73 7.26 -5.80 0.88
N LYS A 74 6.09 -6.20 1.38
CA LYS A 74 5.07 -6.91 0.62
C LYS A 74 3.71 -6.31 0.93
N CYS A 75 2.95 -5.94 -0.08
CA CYS A 75 1.58 -5.45 0.04
C CYS A 75 0.65 -6.20 -0.90
N ASN A 76 -0.65 -6.24 -0.56
CA ASN A 76 -1.69 -6.71 -1.45
C ASN A 76 -2.30 -5.51 -2.20
N VAL A 77 -2.49 -5.66 -3.52
CA VAL A 77 -3.15 -4.65 -4.35
C VAL A 77 -4.50 -5.20 -4.82
N LYS A 78 -5.57 -4.50 -4.48
CA LYS A 78 -6.93 -4.78 -4.95
C LYS A 78 -7.30 -3.78 -6.04
N LEU A 79 -7.88 -4.26 -7.13
CA LEU A 79 -8.43 -3.40 -8.17
C LEU A 79 -9.91 -3.11 -7.85
N CYS A 80 -10.31 -1.85 -8.01
CA CYS A 80 -11.68 -1.41 -7.82
C CYS A 80 -12.22 -0.79 -9.11
N LEU A 81 -13.50 -1.05 -9.42
CA LEU A 81 -14.15 -0.51 -10.61
C LEU A 81 -14.75 0.86 -10.31
N LYS A 82 -14.22 1.91 -10.94
CA LYS A 82 -14.59 3.31 -10.64
C LYS A 82 -16.06 3.62 -10.91
N ARG A 83 -16.58 3.15 -12.04
CA ARG A 83 -17.97 3.41 -12.47
C ARG A 83 -19.01 2.76 -11.56
N ALA A 84 -18.62 1.77 -10.78
CA ALA A 84 -19.51 1.06 -9.86
C ALA A 84 -19.45 1.59 -8.42
N GLY A 85 -18.72 2.70 -8.16
CA GLY A 85 -18.53 3.25 -6.80
C GLY A 85 -17.67 2.35 -5.89
N ALA A 86 -17.05 1.30 -6.44
CA ALA A 86 -16.28 0.33 -5.65
C ALA A 86 -14.93 0.89 -5.13
N CYS A 87 -14.59 2.13 -5.49
CA CYS A 87 -13.39 2.83 -5.03
C CYS A 87 -13.69 3.93 -3.99
N ASP A 88 -14.95 4.09 -3.56
CA ASP A 88 -15.36 5.21 -2.69
C ASP A 88 -14.71 5.14 -1.30
N ASP A 89 -14.38 3.94 -0.84
CA ASP A 89 -13.66 3.66 0.39
C ASP A 89 -12.19 4.09 0.34
N VAL A 90 -11.58 4.12 -0.85
CA VAL A 90 -10.22 4.64 -1.07
C VAL A 90 -10.20 6.17 -0.91
N VAL A 91 -11.28 6.85 -1.35
CA VAL A 91 -11.38 8.32 -1.35
C VAL A 91 -11.74 8.87 0.04
N ARG A 92 -12.36 8.05 0.89
CA ARG A 92 -12.84 8.45 2.23
C ARG A 92 -11.91 8.09 3.39
N ALA A 93 -10.81 7.39 3.12
CA ALA A 93 -9.78 7.12 4.12
C ALA A 93 -8.89 8.36 4.31
N HIS A 94 -9.45 9.43 4.87
CA HIS A 94 -8.75 10.63 5.31
C HIS A 94 -9.16 10.96 6.75
#